data_AF-A0A3C1PA35-F1
#
_entry.id   AF-A0A3C1PA35-F1
#
_cell.length_a   1.000
_cell.length_b   1.000
_cell.length_c   1.000
_cell.angle_alpha   90.00
_cell.angle_beta   90.00
_cell.angle_gamma   90.00
#
_symmetry.space_group_name_H-M   'P 1'
#
loop_
_entity.id
_entity.type
_entity.pdbx_description
1 polymer ?
#
loop_
_entity_poly.entity_id
_entity_poly.type
_entity_poly.pdbx_seq_one_letter_code
_entity_poly.pdbx_strand_id
1 'polypeptide(L)'
;MRLQALDVFRGIAIALMILVNNPGSWDYVYPWLDHAEWNGCTPTDLVFPFFLFIVGVAMAFSLSKYTQEYRTPETIVPKSIYLHIARRCGILFLLGLLLNGFPNYNLAEIRIMGVLQRIGVAYFLAAIAIFNLSRNGLWILSGGVLLG
;
A
#
# COMPACT_ATOMS: atom_id res chain seq x y z
N MET A 1 -2.38 6.95 -19.60
CA MET A 1 -2.94 5.66 -20.05
C MET A 1 -3.47 4.96 -18.81
N ARG A 2 -4.76 4.60 -18.78
CA ARG A 2 -5.29 3.73 -17.71
C ARG A 2 -4.92 2.30 -18.08
N LEU A 3 -4.15 1.62 -17.23
CA LEU A 3 -3.82 0.22 -17.45
C LEU A 3 -4.96 -0.63 -16.87
N GLN A 4 -5.87 -1.07 -17.72
CA GLN A 4 -7.02 -1.89 -17.29
C GLN A 4 -6.58 -3.14 -16.53
N ALA A 5 -5.47 -3.78 -16.95
CA ALA A 5 -4.89 -4.92 -16.26
C ALA A 5 -4.52 -4.60 -14.79
N LEU A 6 -4.02 -3.39 -14.53
CA LEU A 6 -3.62 -2.97 -13.19
C LEU A 6 -4.84 -2.73 -12.29
N ASP A 7 -5.87 -2.08 -12.85
CA ASP A 7 -7.12 -1.84 -12.12
C ASP A 7 -7.83 -3.16 -11.79
N VAL A 8 -7.84 -4.12 -12.73
CA VAL A 8 -8.39 -5.48 -12.53
C VAL A 8 -7.60 -6.23 -11.46
N PHE A 9 -6.26 -6.24 -11.52
CA PHE A 9 -5.44 -6.95 -10.55
C PHE A 9 -5.63 -6.43 -9.12
N ARG A 10 -5.70 -5.10 -8.95
CA ARG A 10 -6.01 -4.49 -7.65
C ARG A 10 -7.41 -4.89 -7.16
N GLY A 11 -8.40 -4.95 -8.06
CA GLY A 11 -9.75 -5.41 -7.74
C GLY A 11 -9.78 -6.86 -7.24
N ILE A 12 -9.03 -7.75 -7.91
CA ILE A 12 -8.88 -9.15 -7.49
C ILE A 12 -8.22 -9.26 -6.12
N ALA A 13 -7.15 -8.49 -5.87
CA ALA A 13 -6.48 -8.49 -4.57
C ALA A 13 -7.41 -8.03 -3.43
N ILE A 14 -8.26 -7.03 -3.66
CA ILE A 14 -9.26 -6.59 -2.68
C ILE A 14 -10.34 -7.66 -2.48
N ALA A 15 -10.83 -8.28 -3.55
CA ALA A 15 -11.82 -9.36 -3.45
C ALA A 15 -11.28 -10.56 -2.65
N LEU A 16 -10.03 -10.95 -2.89
CA LEU A 16 -9.36 -11.99 -2.12
C LEU A 16 -9.19 -11.57 -0.65
N MET A 17 -8.82 -10.32 -0.38
CA MET A 17 -8.70 -9.82 0.99
C MET A 17 -10.04 -9.88 1.75
N ILE A 18 -11.16 -9.59 1.09
CA ILE A 18 -12.49 -9.72 1.68
C ILE A 18 -12.85 -11.20 1.91
N LEU A 19 -12.59 -12.06 0.92
CA LEU A 19 -12.88 -13.49 0.98
C LEU A 19 -12.15 -14.17 2.16
N VAL A 20 -10.86 -13.85 2.34
CA VAL A 20 -10.01 -14.42 3.40
C VAL A 20 -10.39 -13.88 4.78
N ASN A 21 -10.67 -12.58 4.90
CA ASN A 21 -11.02 -11.98 6.20
C ASN A 21 -12.45 -12.28 6.65
N ASN A 22 -13.32 -12.78 5.76
CA ASN A 22 -14.70 -13.08 6.09
C ASN A 22 -15.17 -14.40 5.44
N PRO A 23 -14.69 -15.55 5.93
CA PRO A 23 -15.08 -16.86 5.40
C PRO A 23 -16.54 -17.25 5.70
N GLY A 24 -17.30 -16.39 6.41
CA GLY A 24 -18.68 -16.63 6.81
C GLY A 24 -18.80 -17.49 8.08
N SER A 25 -18.12 -18.64 8.13
CA SER A 25 -17.97 -19.45 9.34
C SER A 25 -16.51 -19.87 9.52
N TRP A 26 -15.95 -19.56 10.68
CA TRP A 26 -14.59 -19.96 11.08
C TRP A 26 -14.46 -21.47 11.31
N ASP A 27 -15.59 -22.18 11.46
CA ASP A 27 -15.63 -23.64 11.63
C ASP A 27 -15.57 -24.41 10.29
N TYR A 28 -15.79 -23.73 9.16
CA TYR A 28 -15.83 -24.33 7.81
C TYR A 28 -14.90 -23.61 6.83
N VAL A 29 -13.73 -23.15 7.31
CA VAL A 29 -12.73 -22.54 6.44
C VAL A 29 -12.02 -23.63 5.64
N TYR A 30 -11.94 -23.46 4.32
CA TYR A 30 -11.13 -24.36 3.51
C TYR A 30 -9.65 -24.26 3.94
N PRO A 31 -8.92 -25.37 4.10
CA PRO A 31 -7.52 -25.35 4.57
C PRO A 31 -6.58 -24.45 3.76
N TRP A 32 -6.87 -24.22 2.47
CA TRP A 32 -6.11 -23.32 1.59
C TRP A 32 -6.40 -21.83 1.79
N LEU A 33 -7.51 -21.51 2.47
CA LEU A 33 -7.95 -20.16 2.82
C LEU A 33 -7.64 -19.79 4.27
N ASP A 34 -7.08 -20.71 5.05
CA ASP A 34 -6.62 -20.43 6.40
C ASP A 34 -5.20 -19.88 6.39
N HIS A 35 -4.84 -19.11 7.41
CA HIS A 35 -3.48 -18.61 7.55
C HIS A 35 -2.56 -19.73 8.06
N ALA A 36 -1.32 -19.78 7.58
CA ALA A 36 -0.34 -20.72 8.12
C ALA A 36 -0.06 -20.39 9.61
N GLU A 37 -0.11 -21.40 10.48
CA GLU A 37 0.08 -21.19 11.93
C GLU A 37 1.50 -20.69 12.30
N TRP A 38 2.55 -21.13 11.57
CA TRP A 38 3.93 -20.74 11.89
C TRP A 38 4.91 -20.88 10.72
N ASN A 39 5.04 -22.10 10.17
CA ASN A 39 5.94 -22.40 9.04
C ASN A 39 5.08 -22.92 7.88
N GLY A 40 4.68 -22.00 7.02
CA GLY A 40 3.90 -22.30 5.83
C GLY A 40 3.72 -21.03 5.01
N CYS A 41 3.43 -21.19 3.72
CA CYS A 41 3.05 -20.10 2.85
C CYS A 41 1.70 -20.49 2.24
N THR A 42 0.63 -19.90 2.75
CA THR A 42 -0.69 -20.10 2.17
C THR A 42 -0.99 -18.98 1.17
N PRO A 43 -1.86 -19.22 0.18
CA PRO A 43 -2.26 -18.18 -0.78
C PRO A 43 -2.80 -16.91 -0.12
N THR A 44 -3.36 -17.03 1.08
CA THR A 44 -3.95 -15.94 1.87
C THR A 44 -2.90 -14.99 2.44
N ASP A 45 -1.75 -15.53 2.87
CA ASP A 45 -0.61 -14.75 3.36
C ASP A 45 0.00 -13.88 2.25
N LEU A 46 -0.09 -14.32 1.00
CA LEU A 46 0.45 -13.62 -0.17
C LEU A 46 -0.44 -12.48 -0.68
N VAL A 47 -1.73 -12.44 -0.30
CA VAL A 47 -2.68 -11.42 -0.78
C VAL A 47 -2.17 -10.02 -0.42
N PHE A 48 -1.72 -9.82 0.82
CA PHE A 48 -1.25 -8.51 1.28
C PHE A 48 0.05 -8.05 0.59
N PRO A 49 1.11 -8.87 0.49
CA PRO A 49 2.30 -8.57 -0.33
C PRO A 49 1.96 -8.22 -1.78
N PHE A 50 1.11 -9.00 -2.45
CA PHE A 50 0.72 -8.72 -3.84
C PHE A 50 -0.07 -7.41 -3.96
N PHE A 51 -0.92 -7.10 -2.98
CA PHE A 51 -1.63 -5.83 -2.91
C PHE A 51 -0.67 -4.64 -2.78
N LEU A 52 0.33 -4.71 -1.90
CA LEU A 52 1.34 -3.66 -1.77
C LEU A 52 2.18 -3.50 -3.04
N PHE A 53 2.56 -4.62 -3.66
CA PHE A 53 3.31 -4.61 -4.91
C PHE A 53 2.55 -3.89 -6.03
N ILE A 54 1.28 -4.26 -6.27
CA ILE A 54 0.50 -3.61 -7.34
C ILE A 54 0.24 -2.13 -7.05
N VAL A 55 0.03 -1.75 -5.79
CA VAL A 55 -0.10 -0.34 -5.40
C VAL A 55 1.20 0.44 -5.69
N GLY A 56 2.35 -0.15 -5.42
CA GLY A 56 3.66 0.41 -5.76
C GLY A 56 3.86 0.58 -7.26
N VAL A 57 3.54 -0.45 -8.06
CA VAL A 57 3.60 -0.38 -9.54
C VAL A 57 2.66 0.71 -10.08
N ALA A 58 1.43 0.78 -9.55
CA ALA A 58 0.45 1.80 -9.93
C ALA A 58 0.97 3.22 -9.64
N MET A 59 1.61 3.39 -8.49
CA MET A 59 2.23 4.65 -8.10
C MET A 59 3.37 5.03 -9.05
N ALA A 60 4.27 4.10 -9.38
CA ALA A 60 5.37 4.35 -10.31
C ALA A 60 4.87 4.80 -11.68
N PHE A 61 3.81 4.18 -12.22
CA PHE A 61 3.19 4.63 -13.47
C PHE A 61 2.46 5.97 -13.34
N SER A 62 1.81 6.25 -12.21
CA SER A 62 1.13 7.53 -11.99
C SER A 62 2.12 8.69 -11.81
N LEU A 63 3.29 8.43 -11.24
CA LEU A 63 4.32 9.42 -10.95
C LEU A 63 5.45 9.47 -11.99
N SER A 64 5.46 8.56 -12.98
CA SER A 64 6.50 8.47 -14.02
C SER A 64 6.74 9.79 -14.75
N LYS A 65 5.67 10.57 -14.97
CA LYS A 65 5.73 11.92 -15.58
C LYS A 65 6.52 12.95 -14.77
N TYR A 66 6.78 12.68 -13.50
CA TYR A 66 7.46 13.57 -12.56
C TYR A 66 8.80 13.00 -12.09
N THR A 67 9.22 11.83 -12.61
CA THR A 67 10.51 11.21 -12.33
C THR A 67 11.64 11.97 -13.04
N GLN A 68 12.84 12.01 -12.44
CA GLN A 68 14.02 12.69 -13.00
C GLN A 68 14.34 12.35 -14.46
N GLU A 69 14.08 11.12 -14.90
CA GLU A 69 14.35 10.65 -16.27
C GLU A 69 13.48 11.36 -17.33
N TYR A 70 12.27 11.80 -16.96
CA TYR A 70 11.36 12.56 -17.83
C TYR A 70 11.30 14.04 -17.46
N ARG A 71 12.13 14.48 -16.52
CA ARG A 71 12.14 15.85 -16.01
C ARG A 71 12.94 16.71 -16.97
N THR A 72 12.27 17.54 -17.76
CA THR A 72 12.97 18.65 -18.43
C THR A 72 13.41 19.67 -17.37
N PRO A 73 14.43 20.50 -17.62
CA PRO A 73 14.87 21.55 -16.68
C PRO A 73 13.75 22.47 -16.21
N GLU A 74 12.68 22.59 -16.99
CA GLU A 74 11.48 23.40 -16.70
C GLU A 74 10.37 22.63 -15.96
N THR A 75 10.50 21.31 -15.77
CA THR A 75 9.48 20.49 -15.10
C THR A 75 9.63 20.63 -13.58
N ILE A 76 9.07 21.71 -13.03
CA ILE A 76 8.90 21.89 -11.59
C ILE A 76 7.76 20.95 -11.16
N VAL A 77 8.02 20.06 -10.18
CA VAL A 77 6.95 19.25 -9.59
C VAL A 77 6.00 20.20 -8.87
N PRO A 78 4.72 20.30 -9.29
CA PRO A 78 3.81 21.26 -8.69
C PRO A 78 3.53 20.89 -7.23
N LYS A 79 3.50 21.90 -6.35
CA LYS A 79 3.17 21.74 -4.92
C LYS A 79 1.83 21.02 -4.71
N SER A 80 0.92 21.10 -5.69
CA SER A 80 -0.37 20.40 -5.67
C SER A 80 -0.23 18.87 -5.59
N ILE A 81 0.83 18.28 -6.14
CA ILE A 81 1.06 16.83 -6.10
C ILE A 81 1.50 16.40 -4.71
N TYR A 82 2.44 17.14 -4.11
CA TYR A 82 2.84 16.90 -2.71
C TYR A 82 1.64 17.00 -1.78
N LEU A 83 0.80 18.03 -1.95
CA LEU A 83 -0.43 18.18 -1.17
C LEU A 83 -1.44 17.05 -1.43
N HIS A 84 -1.58 16.60 -2.67
CA HIS A 84 -2.47 15.49 -3.01
C HIS A 84 -2.05 14.19 -2.31
N ILE A 85 -0.74 13.89 -2.30
CA ILE A 85 -0.19 12.69 -1.67
C ILE A 85 -0.28 12.79 -0.14
N ALA A 86 0.06 13.95 0.43
CA ALA A 86 -0.10 14.21 1.86
C ALA A 86 -1.57 14.09 2.31
N ARG A 87 -2.50 14.65 1.53
CA ARG A 87 -3.94 14.52 1.80
C ARG A 87 -4.40 13.06 1.74
N ARG A 88 -3.94 12.27 0.77
CA ARG A 88 -4.25 10.83 0.72
C ARG A 88 -3.71 10.10 1.94
N CYS A 89 -2.46 10.34 2.32
CA CYS A 89 -1.87 9.76 3.53
C CYS A 89 -2.68 10.13 4.77
N GLY A 90 -3.04 11.41 4.93
CA GLY A 90 -3.85 11.88 6.04
C GLY A 90 -5.26 11.26 6.09
N ILE A 91 -5.93 11.13 4.95
CA ILE A 91 -7.24 10.46 4.86
C ILE A 91 -7.12 8.99 5.27
N LEU A 92 -6.14 8.25 4.75
CA LEU A 92 -5.92 6.84 5.09
C LEU A 92 -5.59 6.67 6.59
N PHE A 93 -4.79 7.59 7.13
CA PHE A 93 -4.43 7.57 8.55
C PHE A 93 -5.64 7.82 9.44
N LEU A 94 -6.44 8.85 9.12
CA LEU A 94 -7.64 9.20 9.88
C LEU A 94 -8.72 8.11 9.78
N LEU A 95 -8.92 7.56 8.59
CA LEU A 95 -9.86 6.46 8.38
C LEU A 95 -9.41 5.20 9.13
N GLY A 96 -8.10 4.94 9.19
CA GLY A 96 -7.53 3.83 9.97
C GLY A 96 -7.74 4.00 11.47
N LEU A 97 -7.58 5.22 12.00
CA LEU A 97 -7.86 5.52 13.40
C LEU A 97 -9.35 5.41 13.73
N LEU A 98 -10.22 5.92 12.85
CA LEU A 98 -11.67 5.88 13.05
C LEU A 98 -12.17 4.43 13.08
N LEU A 99 -11.73 3.60 12.12
CA LEU A 99 -12.08 2.19 12.09
C LEU A 99 -11.52 1.41 13.28
N ASN A 100 -10.33 1.78 13.77
CA ASN A 100 -9.73 1.09 14.92
C ASN A 100 -10.47 1.36 16.24
N GLY A 101 -11.06 2.56 16.38
CA GLY A 101 -11.85 2.91 17.57
C GLY A 101 -13.32 2.49 17.50
N PHE A 102 -13.83 2.00 16.36
CA PHE A 102 -15.24 1.61 16.22
C PHE A 102 -15.45 0.15 16.64
N PRO A 103 -16.49 -0.21 17.42
CA PRO A 103 -17.59 0.63 17.93
C PRO A 103 -17.34 1.25 19.32
N ASN A 104 -16.44 0.67 20.12
CA ASN A 104 -16.10 1.15 21.45
C ASN A 104 -14.81 1.96 21.38
N TYR A 105 -14.92 3.30 21.36
CA TYR A 105 -13.79 4.22 21.30
C TYR A 105 -13.02 4.26 22.63
N ASN A 106 -12.32 3.18 22.94
CA ASN A 106 -11.50 3.07 24.13
C ASN A 106 -10.09 3.57 23.80
N LEU A 107 -9.80 4.85 24.09
CA LEU A 107 -8.52 5.50 23.76
C LEU A 107 -7.29 4.78 24.34
N ALA A 108 -7.47 3.96 25.38
CA ALA A 108 -6.41 3.15 25.99
C ALA A 108 -6.00 1.92 25.15
N GLU A 109 -6.87 1.41 24.27
CA GLU A 109 -6.62 0.22 23.44
C GLU A 109 -6.46 0.54 21.95
N ILE A 110 -6.57 1.82 21.56
CA ILE A 110 -6.45 2.23 20.17
C ILE A 110 -5.05 1.85 19.65
N ARG A 111 -5.04 0.91 18.70
CA ARG A 111 -3.86 0.56 17.91
C ARG A 111 -3.63 1.68 16.91
N ILE A 112 -2.70 2.57 17.27
CA ILE A 112 -2.29 3.72 16.46
C ILE A 112 -1.79 3.28 15.07
N MET A 113 -1.09 2.13 14.98
CA MET A 113 -0.45 1.66 13.74
C MET A 113 -1.12 0.42 13.12
N GLY A 114 -2.32 0.62 12.57
CA GLY A 114 -3.03 -0.39 11.77
C GLY A 114 -2.47 -0.54 10.34
N VAL A 115 -3.02 -1.50 9.59
CA VAL A 115 -2.60 -1.81 8.21
C VAL A 115 -2.77 -0.59 7.29
N LEU A 116 -3.87 0.16 7.45
CA LEU A 116 -4.16 1.33 6.62
C LEU A 116 -3.17 2.47 6.84
N GLN A 117 -2.78 2.71 8.09
CA GLN A 117 -1.76 3.69 8.46
C GLN A 117 -0.40 3.31 7.86
N ARG A 118 -0.01 2.04 7.96
CA ARG A 118 1.25 1.52 7.39
C ARG A 118 1.30 1.71 5.87
N ILE A 119 0.22 1.38 5.15
CA ILE A 119 0.10 1.61 3.70
C ILE A 119 0.24 3.10 3.38
N GLY A 120 -0.42 3.97 4.14
CA GLY A 120 -0.35 5.42 3.95
C GLY A 120 1.07 5.98 4.10
N VAL A 121 1.76 5.60 5.17
CA VAL A 121 3.15 6.02 5.43
C VAL A 121 4.10 5.47 4.38
N ALA A 122 4.00 4.19 4.03
CA ALA A 122 4.83 3.58 2.99
C ALA A 122 4.64 4.27 1.63
N TYR A 123 3.39 4.57 1.25
CA TYR A 123 3.08 5.32 0.03
C TYR A 123 3.68 6.73 0.04
N PHE A 124 3.56 7.44 1.16
CA PHE A 124 4.12 8.78 1.32
C PHE A 124 5.65 8.80 1.17
N LEU A 125 6.34 7.91 1.89
CA LEU A 125 7.80 7.81 1.84
C LEU A 125 8.27 7.40 0.44
N ALA A 126 7.62 6.41 -0.18
CA ALA A 126 7.99 5.96 -1.52
C ALA A 126 7.77 7.05 -2.57
N ALA A 127 6.68 7.82 -2.48
CA ALA A 127 6.45 8.96 -3.37
C ALA A 127 7.52 10.06 -3.23
N ILE A 128 7.91 10.38 -1.99
CA ILE A 128 9.00 11.35 -1.74
C ILE A 128 10.32 10.83 -2.31
N ALA A 129 10.62 9.54 -2.12
CA ALA A 129 11.82 8.94 -2.69
C ALA A 129 11.82 9.06 -4.22
N ILE A 130 10.70 8.79 -4.90
CA ILE A 130 10.58 8.90 -6.37
C ILE A 130 10.84 10.34 -6.86
N PHE A 131 10.43 11.36 -6.10
CA PHE A 131 10.66 12.75 -6.51
C PHE A 131 12.07 13.27 -6.25
N ASN A 132 12.78 12.70 -5.26
CA ASN A 132 14.08 13.20 -4.81
C ASN A 132 15.27 12.36 -5.27
N LEU A 133 15.08 11.08 -5.57
CA LEU A 133 16.15 10.17 -6.00
C LEU A 133 16.15 9.95 -7.51
N SER A 134 17.34 9.76 -8.06
CA SER A 134 17.53 9.24 -9.41
C SER A 134 17.14 7.77 -9.49
N ARG A 135 16.98 7.23 -10.71
CA ARG A 135 16.68 5.79 -10.93
C ARG A 135 17.69 4.89 -10.19
N ASN A 136 18.98 5.21 -10.23
CA ASN A 136 20.02 4.47 -9.53
C ASN A 136 19.88 4.59 -8.00
N GLY A 137 19.54 5.77 -7.49
CA GLY A 137 19.24 5.96 -6.07
C GLY A 137 18.05 5.12 -5.60
N LEU A 138 16.99 5.00 -6.42
CA LEU A 138 15.82 4.17 -6.11
C LEU A 138 16.16 2.68 -6.04
N TRP A 139 17.02 2.18 -6.94
CA TRP A 139 17.51 0.79 -6.87
C TRP A 139 18.31 0.54 -5.60
N ILE A 140 19.22 1.46 -5.23
CA ILE A 140 20.01 1.36 -4.00
C ILE A 140 19.12 1.38 -2.76
N LEU A 141 18.15 2.31 -2.71
CA LEU A 141 17.19 2.41 -1.61
C LEU A 141 16.37 1.11 -1.49
N SER A 142 15.88 0.59 -2.61
CA SER A 142 15.08 -0.65 -2.62
C SER A 142 15.91 -1.84 -2.15
N GLY A 143 17.16 -1.96 -2.61
CA GLY A 143 18.10 -2.97 -2.15
C GLY A 143 18.40 -2.84 -0.66
N GLY A 144 18.62 -1.62 -0.16
CA GLY A 144 18.86 -1.35 1.25
C GLY A 144 17.67 -1.71 2.15
N VAL A 145 16.44 -1.42 1.70
CA VAL A 145 15.21 -1.78 2.43
C VAL A 145 14.96 -3.29 2.45
N LEU A 146 15.35 -4.01 1.40
CA LEU A 146 15.20 -5.47 1.34
C LEU A 146 16.27 -6.23 2.12
N LEU A 147 17.44 -5.62 2.34
CA LEU A 147 18.55 -6.20 3.09
C LEU A 147 18.54 -5.86 4.58
N GLY A 148 17.81 -4.82 4.99
CA GLY A 148 17.60 -4.43 6.38
C GLY A 148 16.46 -5.21 7.03
#